data_AF-A0A958FR41-F1
#
_entry.id   AF-A0A958FR41-F1
#
_cell.length_a   1.000
_cell.length_b   1.000
_cell.length_c   1.000
_cell.angle_alpha   90.00
_cell.angle_beta   90.00
_cell.angle_gamma   90.00
#
_symmetry.space_group_name_H-M   'P 1'
#
loop_
_entity.id
_entity.type
_entity.pdbx_description
1 polymer ?
#
loop_
_entity_poly.entity_id
_entity_poly.type
_entity_poly.pdbx_seq_one_letter_code
_entity_poly.pdbx_strand_id
1 'polypeptide(L)'
;VDDSIVRGTTIRKLVRMIKGAGASEVHLRIGSPPVAHSCYYGIDTPNREELIANRMSIDEIRDYICADSVKYLKKEDLEKCVKRPEGFCYACFDGNYPIPKKG
;
A
#
# COMPACT_ATOMS: atom_id res chain seq x y z
N VAL A 1 10.53 -7.80 0.89
CA VAL A 1 9.37 -7.51 1.76
C VAL A 1 9.48 -6.05 2.13
N ASP A 2 8.37 -5.31 2.13
CA ASP A 2 8.34 -3.89 2.49
C ASP A 2 7.09 -3.61 3.33
N ASP A 3 7.04 -2.51 4.06
CA ASP A 3 5.89 -2.19 4.94
C ASP A 3 4.66 -1.76 4.14
N SER A 4 4.84 -0.90 3.13
CA SER A 4 3.75 -0.26 2.40
C SER A 4 4.19 0.22 1.02
N ILE A 5 3.21 0.53 0.15
CA ILE A 5 3.44 1.22 -1.11
C ILE A 5 2.50 2.42 -1.18
N VAL A 6 3.06 3.64 -1.12
CA VAL A 6 2.30 4.89 -1.20
C VAL A 6 2.27 5.42 -2.64
N ARG A 7 3.40 5.95 -3.14
CA ARG A 7 3.53 6.44 -4.53
C ARG A 7 4.16 5.41 -5.49
N GLY A 8 4.76 4.34 -4.97
CA GLY A 8 5.44 3.30 -5.76
C GLY A 8 6.78 3.68 -6.39
N THR A 9 7.16 4.96 -6.38
CA THR A 9 8.40 5.45 -7.03
C THR A 9 9.67 4.88 -6.41
N THR A 10 9.76 4.79 -5.08
CA THR A 10 10.89 4.18 -4.36
C THR A 10 11.01 2.70 -4.68
N ILE A 11 9.90 1.96 -4.51
CA ILE A 11 9.82 0.52 -4.79
C ILE A 11 10.26 0.21 -6.23
N ARG A 12 9.78 0.99 -7.22
CA ARG A 12 10.16 0.82 -8.62
C ARG A 12 11.68 0.94 -8.85
N LYS A 13 12.33 1.91 -8.18
CA LYS A 13 13.79 2.06 -8.24
C LYS A 13 14.50 0.85 -7.62
N LEU A 14 14.01 0.38 -6.47
CA LEU A 14 14.56 -0.79 -5.78
C LEU A 14 14.44 -2.07 -6.60
N VAL A 15 13.28 -2.35 -7.19
CA VAL A 15 13.06 -3.53 -8.05
C VAL A 15 14.01 -3.52 -9.23
N ARG A 16 14.17 -2.38 -9.91
CA ARG A 16 15.10 -2.24 -11.03
C ARG A 16 16.54 -2.45 -10.61
N MET A 17 16.94 -1.92 -9.46
CA MET A 17 18.28 -2.12 -8.91
C MET A 17 18.54 -3.60 -8.62
N ILE A 18 17.59 -4.31 -8.00
CA ILE A 18 17.71 -5.74 -7.68
C ILE A 18 17.79 -6.57 -8.97
N LYS A 19 16.93 -6.32 -9.96
CA LYS A 19 17.00 -6.98 -11.27
C LYS A 19 18.31 -6.69 -11.99
N GLY A 20 18.78 -5.44 -11.95
CA GLY A 20 20.07 -5.02 -12.51
C GLY A 20 21.28 -5.68 -11.84
N ALA A 21 21.15 -6.14 -10.59
CA ALA A 21 22.16 -6.92 -9.89
C ALA A 21 22.14 -8.42 -10.24
N GLY A 22 21.28 -8.85 -11.17
CA GLY A 22 21.23 -10.22 -11.68
C GLY A 22 20.17 -11.12 -11.06
N ALA A 23 19.21 -10.58 -10.32
CA ALA A 23 18.07 -11.38 -9.84
C ALA A 23 17.21 -11.89 -11.01
N SER A 24 16.90 -13.19 -11.02
CA SER A 24 16.03 -13.80 -12.03
C SER A 24 14.60 -13.30 -11.94
N GLU A 25 14.06 -13.23 -10.71
CA GLU A 25 12.71 -12.76 -10.40
C GLU A 25 12.73 -11.95 -9.10
N VAL A 26 11.82 -10.98 -9.01
CA VAL A 26 11.62 -10.12 -7.84
C VAL A 26 10.13 -10.13 -7.49
N HIS A 27 9.81 -10.77 -6.37
CA HIS A 27 8.45 -10.85 -5.83
C HIS A 27 8.29 -9.97 -4.60
N LEU A 28 7.38 -8.99 -4.67
CA LEU A 28 7.07 -8.13 -3.53
C LEU A 28 5.97 -8.71 -2.64
N ARG A 29 6.17 -8.56 -1.35
CA ARG A 29 5.21 -8.83 -0.28
C ARG A 29 5.14 -7.60 0.61
N ILE A 30 3.96 -7.01 0.71
CA ILE A 30 3.73 -5.74 1.40
C ILE A 30 3.01 -6.02 2.71
N GLY A 31 3.57 -5.50 3.81
CA GLY A 31 3.10 -5.71 5.18
C GLY A 31 1.81 -4.97 5.54
N SER A 32 1.16 -4.32 4.58
CA SER A 32 -0.08 -3.59 4.75
C SER A 32 -1.09 -3.89 3.62
N PRO A 33 -2.38 -3.60 3.85
CA PRO A 33 -3.34 -3.44 2.77
C PRO A 33 -2.97 -2.26 1.86
N PRO A 34 -3.50 -2.21 0.62
CA PRO A 34 -3.22 -1.11 -0.30
C PRO A 34 -3.63 0.25 0.30
N VAL A 35 -2.71 1.22 0.30
CA VAL A 35 -2.96 2.57 0.79
C VAL A 35 -3.66 3.37 -0.32
N ALA A 36 -4.99 3.34 -0.34
CA ALA A 36 -5.81 3.95 -1.39
C ALA A 36 -6.44 5.30 -0.99
N HIS A 37 -6.33 5.70 0.28
CA HIS A 37 -6.91 6.94 0.78
C HIS A 37 -5.94 7.73 1.66
N SER A 38 -5.99 9.06 1.59
CA SER A 38 -5.16 9.96 2.40
C SER A 38 -5.62 10.00 3.85
N CYS A 39 -4.68 10.00 4.80
CA CYS A 39 -5.00 10.18 6.21
C CYS A 39 -5.48 11.61 6.51
N TYR A 40 -6.46 11.74 7.42
CA TYR A 40 -6.93 13.03 7.95
C TYR A 40 -6.72 13.17 9.47
N TYR A 41 -6.02 12.23 10.08
CA TYR A 41 -5.84 12.15 11.54
C TYR A 41 -4.37 12.27 11.97
N GLY A 42 -3.54 12.92 11.15
CA GLY A 42 -2.18 13.34 11.54
C GLY A 42 -1.02 12.52 10.95
N ILE A 43 -1.28 11.51 10.12
CA ILE A 43 -0.22 10.89 9.30
C ILE A 43 -0.04 11.72 8.03
N ASP A 44 1.19 12.13 7.74
CA ASP A 44 1.52 12.82 6.50
C ASP A 44 1.42 11.84 5.33
N THR A 45 0.31 11.93 4.60
CA THR A 45 0.08 11.17 3.37
C THR A 45 -0.16 12.13 2.23
N PRO A 46 0.30 11.79 1.01
CA PRO A 46 0.06 12.63 -0.15
C PRO A 46 -1.42 12.70 -0.51
N ASN A 47 -1.74 13.56 -1.47
CA ASN A 47 -3.10 13.64 -2.01
C ASN A 47 -3.54 12.30 -2.59
N ARG A 48 -4.85 12.05 -2.57
CA ARG A 48 -5.43 10.76 -2.94
C ARG A 48 -5.08 10.38 -4.38
N GLU A 49 -4.96 11.37 -5.26
CA GLU A 49 -4.59 11.24 -6.66
C GLU A 49 -3.11 10.87 -6.84
N GLU A 50 -2.27 11.02 -5.82
CA GLU A 50 -0.87 10.60 -5.87
C GLU A 50 -0.66 9.17 -5.35
N LEU A 51 -1.63 8.63 -4.61
CA LEU A 51 -1.60 7.25 -4.12
C LEU A 51 -1.74 6.28 -5.28
N ILE A 52 -0.80 5.34 -5.40
CA ILE A 52 -0.78 4.41 -6.53
C ILE A 52 -1.97 3.44 -6.47
N ALA A 53 -2.31 2.95 -5.27
CA ALA A 53 -3.43 2.04 -5.05
C ALA A 53 -4.81 2.70 -5.19
N ASN A 54 -4.88 4.03 -5.29
CA ASN A 54 -6.13 4.72 -5.63
C ASN A 54 -6.39 4.73 -7.16
N ARG A 55 -5.34 4.59 -7.98
CA ARG A 55 -5.42 4.78 -9.44
C ARG A 55 -5.16 3.51 -10.24
N MET A 56 -4.59 2.49 -9.62
CA MET A 56 -4.11 1.28 -10.28
C MET A 56 -4.61 0.05 -9.53
N SER A 57 -5.04 -0.95 -10.28
CA SER A 57 -5.23 -2.31 -9.82
C SER A 57 -3.90 -2.93 -9.37
N ILE A 58 -3.96 -4.07 -8.67
CA ILE A 58 -2.77 -4.77 -8.18
C ILE A 58 -1.85 -5.20 -9.35
N ASP A 59 -2.45 -5.62 -10.47
CA ASP A 59 -1.69 -6.00 -11.67
C ASP A 59 -1.02 -4.78 -12.32
N GLU A 60 -1.72 -3.65 -12.42
CA GLU A 60 -1.11 -2.40 -12.91
C GLU A 60 0.00 -1.91 -11.99
N ILE A 61 -0.15 -2.07 -10.67
CA ILE A 61 0.91 -1.75 -9.70
C ILE A 61 2.13 -2.64 -9.93
N ARG A 62 1.93 -3.96 -10.07
CA ARG A 62 3.01 -4.93 -10.36
C ARG A 62 3.82 -4.47 -11.57
N ASP A 63 3.13 -4.11 -12.65
CA ASP A 63 3.75 -3.70 -13.91
C ASP A 63 4.47 -2.35 -13.75
N TYR A 64 3.83 -1.39 -13.07
CA TYR A 64 4.42 -0.08 -12.77
C TYR A 64 5.75 -0.20 -12.00
N ILE A 65 5.78 -1.05 -10.97
CA ILE A 65 6.99 -1.27 -10.15
C ILE A 65 7.99 -2.25 -10.79
N CYS A 66 7.65 -2.85 -11.94
CA CYS A 66 8.47 -3.80 -12.69
C CYS A 66 8.79 -5.11 -11.95
N ALA A 67 7.91 -5.52 -11.02
CA ALA A 67 8.05 -6.76 -10.24
C ALA A 67 7.41 -7.94 -10.96
N ASP A 68 7.83 -9.17 -10.64
CA ASP A 68 7.27 -10.39 -11.24
C ASP A 68 5.98 -10.82 -10.51
N SER A 69 5.86 -10.48 -9.23
CA SER A 69 4.57 -10.51 -8.53
C SER A 69 4.55 -9.50 -7.39
N VAL A 70 3.35 -9.04 -7.02
CA VAL A 70 3.12 -8.26 -5.80
C VAL A 70 1.94 -8.88 -5.05
N LYS A 71 2.05 -8.99 -3.72
CA LYS A 71 0.93 -9.33 -2.84
C LYS A 71 0.91 -8.38 -1.65
N TYR A 72 -0.27 -7.90 -1.33
CA TYR A 72 -0.56 -7.09 -0.16
C TYR A 72 -1.10 -7.97 0.97
N LEU A 73 -0.85 -7.56 2.21
CA LEU A 73 -1.56 -8.10 3.36
C LEU A 73 -3.05 -7.75 3.23
N LYS A 74 -3.94 -8.72 3.45
CA LYS A 74 -5.37 -8.45 3.45
C LYS A 74 -5.77 -7.68 4.71
N LYS A 75 -6.77 -6.81 4.61
CA LYS A 75 -7.27 -6.05 5.77
C LYS A 75 -7.74 -7.00 6.88
N GLU A 76 -8.45 -8.06 6.52
CA GLU A 76 -8.98 -9.06 7.45
C GLU A 76 -7.85 -9.84 8.15
N ASP A 77 -6.70 -10.00 7.49
CA ASP A 77 -5.54 -10.64 8.10
C ASP A 77 -4.76 -9.68 9.00
N LEU A 78 -4.72 -8.39 8.66
CA LEU A 78 -4.19 -7.35 9.55
C LEU A 78 -5.03 -7.22 10.84
N GLU A 79 -6.35 -7.29 10.74
CA GLU A 79 -7.27 -7.24 11.88
C GLU A 79 -7.01 -8.36 12.89
N LYS A 80 -6.63 -9.56 12.43
CA LYS A 80 -6.28 -10.70 13.30
C LYS A 80 -5.01 -10.50 14.11
N CYS A 81 -4.16 -9.53 13.73
CA CYS A 81 -2.90 -9.25 14.43
C CYS A 81 -3.08 -8.41 15.71
N VAL A 82 -4.29 -7.90 15.99
CA VAL A 82 -4.57 -7.03 17.13
C VAL A 82 -5.74 -7.55 17.97
N LYS A 83 -5.77 -7.25 19.28
CA LYS A 83 -6.78 -7.79 20.21
C LYS A 83 -8.19 -7.22 20.04
N ARG A 84 -8.32 -6.00 19.51
CA ARG A 84 -9.58 -5.24 19.37
C ARG A 84 -9.57 -4.49 18.02
N PRO A 85 -9.69 -5.19 16.89
CA PRO A 85 -9.59 -4.59 15.56
C PRO A 85 -10.59 -3.44 15.36
N GLU A 86 -11.79 -3.54 15.91
CA GLU A 86 -12.82 -2.50 15.88
C GLU A 86 -12.40 -1.18 16.54
N GLY A 87 -11.38 -1.20 17.39
CA GLY A 87 -10.81 -0.01 18.02
C GLY A 87 -9.80 0.75 17.17
N PHE A 88 -9.52 0.30 15.94
CA PHE A 88 -8.56 0.93 15.03
C PHE A 88 -9.24 1.62 13.84
N CYS A 89 -8.60 2.69 13.37
CA CYS A 89 -8.99 3.35 12.13
C CYS A 89 -8.30 2.67 10.93
N TYR A 90 -9.09 2.28 9.93
CA TYR A 90 -8.60 1.67 8.68
C TYR A 90 -8.82 2.55 7.45
N ALA A 91 -9.20 3.81 7.64
CA ALA A 91 -9.65 4.70 6.56
C ALA A 91 -8.63 4.87 5.42
N CYS A 92 -7.32 4.78 5.70
CA CYS A 92 -6.28 4.82 4.67
C CYS A 92 -6.36 3.65 3.66
N PHE A 93 -7.00 2.54 4.05
CA PHE A 93 -7.16 1.34 3.24
C PHE A 93 -8.56 1.23 2.64
N ASP A 94 -9.61 1.54 3.41
CA ASP A 94 -11.01 1.30 3.01
C ASP A 94 -11.86 2.56 2.81
N GLY A 95 -11.32 3.74 3.11
CA GLY A 95 -12.02 5.01 2.98
C GLY A 95 -13.11 5.26 4.03
N ASN A 96 -13.29 4.38 5.02
CA ASN A 96 -14.29 4.53 6.07
C ASN A 96 -13.72 5.35 7.23
N TYR A 97 -13.87 6.67 7.14
CA TYR A 97 -13.43 7.61 8.17
C TYR A 97 -14.36 7.60 9.39
N PRO A 98 -13.89 7.24 10.60
CA PRO A 98 -14.71 7.25 11.81
C PRO A 98 -15.23 8.65 12.18
N ILE A 99 -14.49 9.69 11.82
CA ILE A 99 -14.89 11.09 11.99
C ILE A 99 -15.12 11.67 10.59
N PRO A 100 -16.35 12.07 10.25
CA PRO A 100 -16.65 12.68 8.96
C PRO A 100 -15.89 14.00 8.81
N LYS A 101 -15.45 14.30 7.59
CA LYS A 101 -14.93 15.64 7.28
C LYS A 101 -16.03 16.65 7.60
N LYS A 102 -15.70 17.67 8.39
CA LYS A 102 -16.52 18.88 8.40
C LYS A 102 -16.46 19.46 6.98
N GLY A 103 -17.61 19.54 6.32
CA GLY A 103 -17.76 20.24 5.05
C GLY A 103 -17.43 21.71 5.19
#